data_AF-A0A1B7UP88-F1
#
_entry.id   AF-A0A1B7UP88-F1
#
_cell.length_a   1.000
_cell.length_b   1.000
_cell.length_c   1.000
_cell.angle_alpha   90.00
_cell.angle_beta   90.00
_cell.angle_gamma   90.00
#
_symmetry.space_group_name_H-M   'P 1'
#
loop_
_entity.id
_entity.type
_entity.pdbx_description
1 polymer ?
#
loop_
_entity_poly.entity_id
_entity_poly.type
_entity_poly.pdbx_seq_one_letter_code
_entity_poly.pdbx_strand_id
1 'polypeptide(L)'
;MSKGEFKADLKVQLRILYEEIEKIDQRQDVDDLIYQCCSFFQQYVDGIIDNCEYNYSSIGDQLINRVLGYGSSSNDDRCVLALIFYRFLIEHSIVVEHYKFTGRDEICTALRSYIDSYYPSDDSVNVYRNYSFNLHPSILVHNRVNVKIQTQQGSQQSIIDELSKYKDSDFKVSQVLSQLEKWDSSVDEKFQRIESLNKELQNLSSSYNFANISHGFQNLLKSKKASLHLNSILIFILTVILVAPPMFKIFTGLYPEPSVYGTRIDLTSYLINYIPFVALDFFVLYFFRIVLSTRKEITTQVVQLELRKSLCQFIESYSERSKEMSATTPKLLEKFETLIFSGLTTDPTNVPTTFDGLEQLANMIKSIKNA
;
A
#
# COMPACT_ATOMS: atom_id res chain seq x y z
N MET A 1 -30.67 15.76 0.29
CA MET A 1 -31.62 16.84 -0.04
C MET A 1 -32.70 16.28 -0.94
N SER A 2 -33.98 16.65 -0.77
CA SER A 2 -35.04 16.22 -1.69
C SER A 2 -34.88 16.90 -3.05
N LYS A 3 -35.39 16.30 -4.15
CA LYS A 3 -35.28 16.87 -5.51
C LYS A 3 -35.93 18.27 -5.61
N GLY A 4 -36.98 18.53 -4.83
CA GLY A 4 -37.62 19.84 -4.74
C GLY A 4 -36.76 20.89 -4.03
N GLU A 5 -36.15 20.53 -2.90
CA GLU A 5 -35.20 21.39 -2.18
C GLU A 5 -33.96 21.69 -3.03
N PHE A 6 -33.44 20.69 -3.75
CA PHE A 6 -32.30 20.86 -4.65
C PHE A 6 -32.59 21.88 -5.75
N LYS A 7 -33.75 21.80 -6.40
CA LYS A 7 -34.14 22.75 -7.44
C LYS A 7 -34.26 24.18 -6.88
N ALA A 8 -34.84 24.32 -5.69
CA ALA A 8 -35.00 25.62 -5.04
C ALA A 8 -33.64 26.23 -4.68
N ASP A 9 -32.75 25.44 -4.06
CA ASP A 9 -31.41 25.89 -3.70
C ASP A 9 -30.58 26.23 -4.94
N LEU A 10 -30.55 25.34 -5.94
CA LEU A 10 -29.83 25.60 -7.19
C LEU A 10 -30.30 26.88 -7.90
N LYS A 11 -31.61 27.16 -7.92
CA LYS A 11 -32.15 28.42 -8.49
C LYS A 11 -31.62 29.65 -7.75
N VAL A 12 -31.54 29.59 -6.42
CA VAL A 12 -31.00 30.67 -5.59
C VAL A 12 -29.51 30.85 -5.86
N GLN A 13 -28.74 29.77 -5.83
CA GLN A 13 -27.28 29.83 -6.02
C GLN A 13 -26.90 30.30 -7.44
N LEU A 14 -27.60 29.83 -8.47
CA LEU A 14 -27.36 30.30 -9.83
C LEU A 14 -27.70 31.79 -10.00
N ARG A 15 -28.67 32.32 -9.25
CA ARG A 15 -28.99 33.76 -9.25
C ARG A 15 -27.88 34.58 -8.60
N ILE A 16 -27.40 34.13 -7.44
CA ILE A 16 -26.29 34.77 -6.75
C ILE A 16 -25.05 34.79 -7.66
N LEU A 17 -24.69 33.65 -8.25
CA LEU A 17 -23.57 33.56 -9.17
C LEU A 17 -23.73 34.46 -10.40
N TYR A 18 -24.94 34.54 -10.97
CA TYR A 18 -25.23 35.43 -12.09
C TYR A 18 -24.96 36.90 -11.73
N GLU A 19 -25.44 37.36 -10.57
CA GLU A 19 -25.21 38.72 -10.08
C GLU A 19 -23.74 38.99 -9.69
N GLU A 20 -23.02 37.97 -9.21
CA GLU A 20 -21.60 38.06 -8.90
C GLU A 20 -20.76 38.23 -10.15
N ILE A 21 -21.00 37.40 -11.18
CA ILE A 21 -20.32 37.53 -12.48
C ILE A 21 -20.68 38.87 -13.14
N GLU A 22 -21.91 39.36 -12.94
CA GLU A 22 -22.33 40.65 -13.49
C GLU A 22 -21.42 41.80 -13.07
N LYS A 23 -20.95 41.77 -11.81
CA LYS A 23 -20.14 42.79 -11.16
C LYS A 23 -18.64 42.68 -11.42
N ILE A 24 -18.19 41.71 -12.22
CA ILE A 24 -16.77 41.55 -12.56
C ILE A 24 -16.37 42.55 -13.65
N ASP A 25 -15.51 43.52 -13.31
CA ASP A 25 -15.04 44.58 -14.23
C ASP A 25 -14.16 44.06 -15.39
N GLN A 26 -13.41 42.97 -15.18
CA GLN A 26 -12.56 42.32 -16.21
C GLN A 26 -12.90 40.83 -16.33
N ARG A 27 -13.91 40.52 -17.14
CA ARG A 27 -14.33 39.14 -17.37
C ARG A 27 -13.35 38.39 -18.27
N GLN A 28 -13.09 37.14 -17.92
CA GLN A 28 -12.46 36.18 -18.81
C GLN A 28 -13.51 35.48 -19.67
N ASP A 29 -13.09 34.89 -20.81
CA ASP A 29 -13.99 34.14 -21.70
C ASP A 29 -14.80 33.06 -20.98
N VAL A 30 -14.23 32.44 -19.94
CA VAL A 30 -14.94 31.44 -19.11
C VAL A 30 -16.05 32.05 -18.27
N ASP A 31 -15.87 33.28 -17.80
CA ASP A 31 -16.85 33.96 -16.95
C ASP A 31 -18.11 34.29 -17.78
N ASP A 32 -17.94 34.70 -19.03
CA ASP A 32 -19.07 34.95 -19.94
C ASP A 32 -19.79 33.65 -20.35
N LEU A 33 -19.06 32.55 -20.52
CA LEU A 33 -19.66 31.23 -20.77
C LEU A 33 -20.45 30.73 -19.56
N ILE A 34 -19.90 30.87 -18.36
CA ILE A 34 -20.57 30.48 -17.12
C ILE A 34 -21.78 31.37 -16.86
N TYR A 35 -21.70 32.66 -17.18
CA TYR A 35 -22.85 33.58 -17.15
C TYR A 35 -23.99 33.11 -18.07
N GLN A 36 -23.67 32.73 -19.31
CA GLN A 36 -24.66 32.18 -20.25
C GLN A 36 -25.27 30.86 -19.74
N CYS A 37 -24.44 29.99 -19.14
CA CYS A 37 -24.91 28.76 -18.53
C CYS A 37 -25.86 29.03 -17.35
N CYS A 38 -25.53 29.99 -16.48
CA CYS A 38 -26.37 30.35 -15.35
C CYS A 38 -27.73 30.89 -15.81
N SER A 39 -27.74 31.75 -16.82
CA SER A 39 -28.98 32.27 -17.43
C SER A 39 -29.85 31.13 -17.99
N PHE A 40 -29.25 30.24 -18.79
CA PHE A 40 -29.96 29.10 -19.37
C PHE A 40 -30.48 28.14 -18.30
N PHE A 41 -29.65 27.80 -17.31
CA PHE A 41 -30.06 26.91 -16.24
C PHE A 41 -31.18 27.54 -15.42
N GLN A 42 -31.10 28.82 -15.02
CA GLN A 42 -32.18 29.48 -14.28
C GLN A 42 -33.54 29.40 -15.00
N GLN A 43 -33.56 29.61 -16.31
CA GLN A 43 -34.78 29.54 -17.11
C GLN A 43 -35.37 28.13 -17.18
N TYR A 44 -34.51 27.09 -17.15
CA TYR A 44 -34.89 25.71 -17.43
C TYR A 44 -34.54 24.71 -16.32
N VAL A 45 -34.26 25.16 -15.08
CA VAL A 45 -33.81 24.30 -13.96
C VAL A 45 -34.74 23.11 -13.79
N ASP A 46 -36.06 23.34 -13.78
CA ASP A 46 -37.01 22.27 -13.52
C ASP A 46 -36.93 21.19 -14.60
N GLY A 47 -36.88 21.59 -15.89
CA GLY A 47 -36.73 20.68 -17.01
C GLY A 47 -35.39 19.96 -17.06
N ILE A 48 -34.28 20.65 -16.73
CA ILE A 48 -32.95 20.05 -16.71
C ILE A 48 -32.86 19.03 -15.57
N ILE A 49 -33.25 19.39 -14.35
CA ILE A 49 -33.13 18.48 -13.20
C ILE A 49 -34.13 17.32 -13.28
N ASP A 50 -35.29 17.51 -13.89
CA ASP A 50 -36.23 16.40 -14.11
C ASP A 50 -35.75 15.41 -15.16
N ASN A 51 -35.14 15.90 -16.25
CA ASN A 51 -34.68 15.05 -17.34
C ASN A 51 -33.25 14.52 -17.17
N CYS A 52 -32.43 15.13 -16.31
CA CYS A 52 -31.03 14.73 -16.08
C CYS A 52 -30.84 13.99 -14.75
N GLU A 53 -31.53 12.86 -14.59
CA GLU A 53 -31.53 12.08 -13.35
C GLU A 53 -30.15 11.48 -13.01
N TYR A 54 -29.35 11.12 -14.02
CA TYR A 54 -28.03 10.53 -13.81
C TYR A 54 -27.05 11.55 -13.22
N ASN A 55 -26.91 12.72 -13.85
CA ASN A 55 -26.03 13.76 -13.33
C ASN A 55 -26.56 14.39 -12.05
N TYR A 56 -27.88 14.54 -11.89
CA TYR A 56 -28.46 14.95 -10.60
C TYR A 56 -27.99 14.04 -9.46
N SER A 57 -28.10 12.71 -9.65
CA SER A 57 -27.75 11.73 -8.62
C SER A 57 -26.24 11.63 -8.39
N SER A 58 -25.44 11.85 -9.45
CA SER A 58 -23.99 11.61 -9.40
C SER A 58 -23.16 12.86 -9.04
N ILE A 59 -23.58 14.03 -9.51
CA ILE A 59 -22.80 15.28 -9.42
C ILE A 59 -23.64 16.51 -9.02
N GLY A 60 -24.90 16.33 -8.61
CA GLY A 60 -25.78 17.42 -8.19
C GLY A 60 -25.17 18.27 -7.07
N ASP A 61 -24.71 17.64 -5.99
CA ASP A 61 -24.11 18.36 -4.86
C ASP A 61 -22.80 19.09 -5.26
N GLN A 62 -22.04 18.51 -6.20
CA GLN A 62 -20.83 19.15 -6.73
C GLN A 62 -21.14 20.41 -7.52
N LEU A 63 -22.25 20.44 -8.27
CA LEU A 63 -22.70 21.63 -8.96
C LEU A 63 -22.97 22.76 -7.97
N ILE A 64 -23.74 22.49 -6.91
CA ILE A 64 -24.07 23.51 -5.89
C ILE A 64 -22.81 24.03 -5.20
N ASN A 65 -21.93 23.13 -4.74
CA ASN A 65 -20.70 23.52 -4.05
C ASN A 65 -19.76 24.37 -4.91
N ARG A 66 -19.66 24.07 -6.22
CA ARG A 66 -18.81 24.83 -7.14
C ARG A 66 -19.42 26.16 -7.57
N VAL A 67 -20.76 26.24 -7.63
CA VAL A 67 -21.46 27.52 -7.82
C VAL A 67 -21.24 28.42 -6.61
N LEU A 68 -21.38 27.89 -5.38
CA LEU A 68 -21.12 28.62 -4.13
C LEU A 68 -19.66 29.10 -4.00
N GLY A 69 -18.70 28.30 -4.45
CA GLY A 69 -17.27 28.60 -4.35
C GLY A 69 -16.69 29.42 -5.50
N TYR A 70 -17.51 29.93 -6.42
CA TYR A 70 -17.02 30.50 -7.68
C TYR A 70 -16.10 31.71 -7.49
N GLY A 71 -16.44 32.64 -6.58
CA GLY A 71 -15.65 33.86 -6.36
C GLY A 71 -14.20 33.62 -5.94
N SER A 72 -13.92 32.48 -5.29
CA SER A 72 -12.58 32.06 -4.86
C SER A 72 -11.98 30.94 -5.72
N SER A 73 -12.62 30.61 -6.85
CA SER A 73 -12.26 29.45 -7.66
C SER A 73 -10.99 29.67 -8.52
N SER A 74 -10.16 28.64 -8.61
CA SER A 74 -9.04 28.58 -9.54
C SER A 74 -9.52 28.46 -10.99
N ASN A 75 -8.66 28.72 -11.98
CA ASN A 75 -9.02 28.50 -13.39
C ASN A 75 -9.38 27.04 -13.68
N ASP A 76 -8.72 26.09 -13.00
CA ASP A 76 -9.04 24.66 -13.09
C ASP A 76 -10.44 24.39 -12.52
N ASP A 77 -10.82 25.05 -11.42
CA ASP A 77 -12.16 24.92 -10.85
C ASP A 77 -13.26 25.51 -11.74
N ARG A 78 -12.98 26.63 -12.41
CA ARG A 78 -13.88 27.21 -13.42
C ARG A 78 -14.05 26.28 -14.61
N CYS A 79 -12.96 25.65 -15.07
CA CYS A 79 -13.01 24.64 -16.13
C CYS A 79 -13.84 23.42 -15.71
N VAL A 80 -13.71 22.95 -14.47
CA VAL A 80 -14.53 21.83 -13.97
C VAL A 80 -16.00 22.23 -13.85
N LEU A 81 -16.31 23.46 -13.44
CA LEU A 81 -17.70 23.95 -13.43
C LEU A 81 -18.29 24.01 -14.85
N ALA A 82 -17.51 24.47 -15.84
CA ALA A 82 -17.88 24.43 -17.25
C ALA A 82 -18.13 22.98 -17.75
N LEU A 83 -17.29 22.03 -17.33
CA LEU A 83 -17.47 20.60 -17.62
C LEU A 83 -18.75 20.03 -16.98
N ILE A 84 -19.10 20.45 -15.76
CA ILE A 84 -20.35 20.06 -15.09
C ILE A 84 -21.55 20.58 -15.89
N PHE A 85 -21.57 21.87 -16.25
CA PHE A 85 -22.64 22.43 -17.07
C PHE A 85 -22.77 21.68 -18.40
N TYR A 86 -21.66 21.41 -19.08
CA TYR A 86 -21.62 20.63 -20.31
C TYR A 86 -22.28 19.26 -20.15
N ARG A 87 -21.94 18.51 -19.09
CA ARG A 87 -22.52 17.18 -18.83
C ARG A 87 -24.03 17.23 -18.67
N PHE A 88 -24.55 18.17 -17.88
CA PHE A 88 -26.00 18.34 -17.70
C PHE A 88 -26.70 18.69 -19.01
N LEU A 89 -26.10 19.54 -19.86
CA LEU A 89 -26.68 19.91 -21.14
C LEU A 89 -26.66 18.76 -22.15
N ILE A 90 -25.63 17.91 -22.15
CA ILE A 90 -25.55 16.72 -23.00
C ILE A 90 -26.54 15.65 -22.53
N GLU A 91 -26.67 15.40 -21.23
CA GLU A 91 -27.70 14.49 -20.73
C GLU A 91 -29.08 14.98 -21.13
N HIS A 92 -29.34 16.28 -20.97
CA HIS A 92 -30.59 16.88 -21.39
C HIS A 92 -30.83 16.74 -22.89
N SER A 93 -29.79 16.89 -23.74
CA SER A 93 -29.91 16.76 -25.19
C SER A 93 -30.14 15.34 -25.65
N ILE A 94 -29.57 14.37 -24.95
CA ILE A 94 -29.83 12.96 -25.19
C ILE A 94 -31.27 12.66 -24.79
N VAL A 95 -31.74 13.09 -23.62
CA VAL A 95 -33.07 12.73 -23.08
C VAL A 95 -34.22 13.45 -23.81
N VAL A 96 -34.06 14.72 -24.17
CA VAL A 96 -35.13 15.54 -24.76
C VAL A 96 -34.98 15.64 -26.28
N GLU A 97 -36.03 15.26 -27.03
CA GLU A 97 -36.06 15.39 -28.50
C GLU A 97 -35.80 16.83 -28.97
N HIS A 98 -35.09 16.98 -30.10
CA HIS A 98 -34.40 18.17 -30.61
C HIS A 98 -35.18 19.51 -30.62
N TYR A 99 -36.50 19.52 -30.45
CA TYR A 99 -37.37 20.66 -30.76
C TYR A 99 -37.76 21.55 -29.58
N LYS A 100 -37.25 21.33 -28.35
CA LYS A 100 -37.79 22.03 -27.17
C LYS A 100 -36.98 23.22 -26.63
N PHE A 101 -35.71 23.44 -27.00
CA PHE A 101 -34.90 24.51 -26.41
C PHE A 101 -33.95 25.19 -27.41
N THR A 102 -34.25 26.44 -27.77
CA THR A 102 -33.39 27.33 -28.56
C THR A 102 -32.19 27.81 -27.73
N GLY A 103 -30.97 27.76 -28.28
CA GLY A 103 -29.73 28.26 -27.65
C GLY A 103 -28.88 27.23 -26.89
N ARG A 104 -29.43 26.03 -26.59
CA ARG A 104 -28.68 24.96 -25.89
C ARG A 104 -27.44 24.49 -26.66
N ASP A 105 -27.59 24.23 -27.95
CA ASP A 105 -26.54 23.60 -28.76
C ASP A 105 -25.37 24.58 -29.03
N GLU A 106 -25.67 25.89 -29.08
CA GLU A 106 -24.67 26.96 -29.15
C GLU A 106 -23.83 27.01 -27.86
N ILE A 107 -24.48 27.00 -26.68
CA ILE A 107 -23.80 26.97 -25.37
C ILE A 107 -22.95 25.71 -25.24
N CYS A 108 -23.48 24.53 -25.62
CA CYS A 108 -22.72 23.28 -25.61
C CYS A 108 -21.45 23.34 -26.49
N THR A 109 -21.57 23.93 -27.68
CA THR A 109 -20.45 24.05 -28.62
C THR A 109 -19.40 25.02 -28.10
N ALA A 110 -19.84 26.15 -27.53
CA ALA A 110 -18.96 27.15 -26.95
C ALA A 110 -18.21 26.61 -25.71
N LEU A 111 -18.91 25.90 -24.81
CA LEU A 111 -18.30 25.21 -23.67
C LEU A 111 -17.25 24.21 -24.13
N ARG A 112 -17.56 23.38 -25.14
CA ARG A 112 -16.63 22.39 -25.67
C ARG A 112 -15.37 23.05 -26.22
N SER A 113 -15.52 24.10 -27.03
CA SER A 113 -14.41 24.86 -27.60
C SER A 113 -13.50 25.43 -26.51
N TYR A 114 -14.08 26.04 -25.47
CA TYR A 114 -13.34 26.56 -24.33
C TYR A 114 -12.57 25.44 -23.59
N ILE A 115 -13.25 24.35 -23.24
CA ILE A 115 -12.64 23.24 -22.51
C ILE A 115 -11.52 22.57 -23.33
N ASP A 116 -11.68 22.41 -24.64
CA ASP A 116 -10.67 21.82 -25.52
C ASP A 116 -9.41 22.71 -25.63
N SER A 117 -9.60 24.03 -25.62
CA SER A 117 -8.49 25.00 -25.68
C SER A 117 -7.81 25.26 -24.33
N TYR A 118 -8.47 24.94 -23.22
CA TYR A 118 -7.92 25.09 -21.88
C TYR A 118 -6.89 24.00 -21.55
N TYR A 119 -5.72 24.38 -21.04
CA TYR A 119 -4.69 23.47 -20.56
C TYR A 119 -4.67 23.48 -19.03
N PRO A 120 -5.21 22.44 -18.36
CA PRO A 120 -5.31 22.42 -16.91
C PRO A 120 -3.95 22.16 -16.27
N SER A 121 -3.76 22.68 -15.06
CA SER A 121 -2.53 22.45 -14.28
C SER A 121 -2.57 21.12 -13.55
N ASP A 122 -3.76 20.69 -13.14
CA ASP A 122 -4.01 19.39 -12.53
C ASP A 122 -4.44 18.33 -13.56
N ASP A 123 -3.69 17.22 -13.62
CA ASP A 123 -3.99 16.06 -14.46
C ASP A 123 -5.38 15.46 -14.17
N SER A 124 -5.90 15.64 -12.96
CA SER A 124 -7.25 15.18 -12.60
C SER A 124 -8.34 15.83 -13.46
N VAL A 125 -8.13 17.07 -13.92
CA VAL A 125 -9.05 17.79 -14.80
C VAL A 125 -9.07 17.17 -16.19
N ASN A 126 -7.93 16.67 -16.69
CA ASN A 126 -7.85 15.96 -17.97
C ASN A 126 -8.61 14.63 -17.92
N VAL A 127 -8.53 13.92 -16.80
CA VAL A 127 -9.32 12.70 -16.58
C VAL A 127 -10.81 13.03 -16.57
N TYR A 128 -11.21 14.09 -15.86
CA TYR A 128 -12.61 14.53 -15.79
C TYR A 128 -13.14 15.01 -17.16
N ARG A 129 -12.31 15.69 -17.95
CA ARG A 129 -12.60 16.08 -19.34
C ARG A 129 -12.86 14.87 -20.22
N ASN A 130 -11.94 13.89 -20.21
CA ASN A 130 -12.06 12.69 -21.02
C ASN A 130 -13.34 11.90 -20.67
N TYR A 131 -13.64 11.78 -19.37
CA TYR A 131 -14.89 11.20 -18.91
C TYR A 131 -16.10 11.96 -19.48
N SER A 132 -16.12 13.29 -19.35
CA SER A 132 -17.27 14.12 -19.74
C SER A 132 -17.55 14.13 -21.25
N PHE A 133 -16.51 14.08 -22.08
CA PHE A 133 -16.64 14.15 -23.54
C PHE A 133 -16.87 12.80 -24.21
N ASN A 134 -16.27 11.74 -23.69
CA ASN A 134 -16.22 10.46 -24.40
C ASN A 134 -17.06 9.39 -23.68
N LEU A 135 -16.85 9.24 -22.37
CA LEU A 135 -17.45 8.13 -21.63
C LEU A 135 -18.88 8.44 -21.20
N HIS A 136 -19.13 9.63 -20.68
CA HIS A 136 -20.42 10.02 -20.14
C HIS A 136 -21.56 9.97 -21.17
N PRO A 137 -21.42 10.54 -22.40
CA PRO A 137 -22.48 10.43 -23.41
C PRO A 137 -22.77 8.98 -23.79
N SER A 138 -21.73 8.14 -23.84
CA SER A 138 -21.83 6.71 -24.15
C SER A 138 -22.63 5.94 -23.09
N ILE A 139 -22.35 6.19 -21.81
CA ILE A 139 -23.11 5.61 -20.68
C ILE A 139 -24.58 6.03 -20.74
N LEU A 140 -24.85 7.30 -21.04
CA LEU A 140 -26.22 7.82 -21.11
C LEU A 140 -27.02 7.16 -22.24
N VAL A 141 -26.43 7.03 -23.43
CA VAL A 141 -27.07 6.34 -24.56
C VAL A 141 -27.32 4.88 -24.22
N HIS A 142 -26.34 4.17 -23.64
CA HIS A 142 -26.48 2.78 -23.23
C HIS A 142 -27.60 2.58 -22.20
N ASN A 143 -27.61 3.38 -21.13
CA ASN A 143 -28.64 3.32 -20.10
C ASN A 143 -30.03 3.59 -20.69
N ARG A 144 -30.14 4.55 -21.61
CA ARG A 144 -31.42 4.85 -22.24
C ARG A 144 -31.93 3.73 -23.13
N VAL A 145 -31.04 3.11 -23.91
CA VAL A 145 -31.36 1.94 -24.74
C VAL A 145 -31.83 0.79 -23.87
N ASN A 146 -31.09 0.47 -22.80
CA ASN A 146 -31.44 -0.62 -21.88
C ASN A 146 -32.77 -0.40 -21.16
N VAL A 147 -33.04 0.83 -20.68
CA VAL A 147 -34.31 1.16 -19.99
C VAL A 147 -35.51 1.06 -20.95
N LYS A 148 -35.36 1.42 -22.23
CA LYS A 148 -36.42 1.22 -23.23
C LYS A 148 -36.62 -0.25 -23.61
N ILE A 149 -35.55 -1.05 -23.64
CA ILE A 149 -35.62 -2.51 -23.87
C ILE A 149 -36.40 -3.21 -22.75
N GLN A 150 -36.24 -2.79 -21.50
CA GLN A 150 -36.97 -3.39 -20.38
C GLN A 150 -38.46 -2.99 -20.33
N THR A 151 -38.83 -1.87 -20.94
CA THR A 151 -40.20 -1.34 -20.91
C THR A 151 -41.04 -1.69 -22.14
N GLN A 152 -40.43 -2.10 -23.25
CA GLN A 152 -41.13 -2.65 -24.42
C GLN A 152 -40.80 -4.14 -24.58
N GLN A 153 -41.75 -5.03 -24.23
CA GLN A 153 -41.71 -6.42 -24.69
C GLN A 153 -41.91 -6.46 -26.22
N GLY A 154 -40.83 -6.25 -26.96
CA GLY A 154 -40.78 -6.30 -28.42
C GLY A 154 -39.42 -6.80 -28.85
N SER A 155 -39.40 -7.76 -29.78
CA SER A 155 -38.21 -8.50 -30.20
C SER A 155 -37.08 -7.60 -30.72
N GLN A 156 -35.87 -8.16 -30.74
CA GLN A 156 -34.64 -7.60 -31.34
C GLN A 156 -34.83 -6.97 -32.74
N GLN A 157 -35.92 -7.25 -33.44
CA GLN A 157 -36.24 -6.70 -34.75
C GLN A 157 -36.77 -5.25 -34.70
N SER A 158 -37.45 -4.84 -33.62
CA SER A 158 -37.88 -3.44 -33.46
C SER A 158 -36.71 -2.50 -33.16
N ILE A 159 -35.59 -3.04 -32.66
CA ILE A 159 -34.31 -2.34 -32.43
C ILE A 159 -33.75 -1.82 -33.76
N ILE A 160 -33.82 -2.63 -34.82
CA ILE A 160 -33.34 -2.27 -36.16
C ILE A 160 -34.26 -1.21 -36.79
N ASP A 161 -35.58 -1.36 -36.61
CA ASP A 161 -36.55 -0.43 -37.19
C ASP A 161 -36.54 0.96 -36.52
N GLU A 162 -36.28 1.04 -35.21
CA GLU A 162 -36.22 2.32 -34.48
C GLU A 162 -34.85 3.02 -34.66
N LEU A 163 -33.75 2.27 -34.73
CA LEU A 163 -32.44 2.80 -35.15
C LEU A 163 -32.47 3.31 -36.60
N SER A 164 -33.28 2.70 -37.46
CA SER A 164 -33.46 3.14 -38.86
C SER A 164 -34.19 4.49 -39.02
N LYS A 165 -34.78 5.06 -37.95
CA LYS A 165 -35.28 6.45 -37.97
C LYS A 165 -34.17 7.49 -37.91
N TYR A 166 -32.97 7.10 -37.48
CA TYR A 166 -31.75 7.93 -37.46
C TYR A 166 -30.84 7.63 -38.67
N LYS A 167 -31.42 7.14 -39.78
CA LYS A 167 -30.75 6.53 -40.94
C LYS A 167 -29.70 7.37 -41.67
N ASP A 168 -29.66 8.69 -41.51
CA ASP A 168 -28.58 9.51 -42.09
C ASP A 168 -27.26 9.42 -41.30
N SER A 169 -27.22 8.63 -40.21
CA SER A 169 -26.08 8.52 -39.29
C SER A 169 -25.49 7.11 -39.12
N ASP A 170 -25.79 6.17 -40.03
CA ASP A 170 -25.33 4.77 -39.97
C ASP A 170 -23.80 4.62 -39.84
N PHE A 171 -23.03 5.59 -40.33
CA PHE A 171 -21.57 5.61 -40.17
C PHE A 171 -21.11 5.99 -38.76
N LYS A 172 -21.88 6.81 -38.02
CA LYS A 172 -21.50 7.28 -36.68
C LYS A 172 -21.94 6.33 -35.58
N VAL A 173 -23.13 5.74 -35.68
CA VAL A 173 -23.65 4.81 -34.66
C VAL A 173 -22.83 3.52 -34.63
N SER A 174 -22.47 2.98 -35.80
CA SER A 174 -21.62 1.78 -35.90
C SER A 174 -20.20 2.02 -35.37
N GLN A 175 -19.62 3.20 -35.61
CA GLN A 175 -18.34 3.59 -35.00
C GLN A 175 -18.44 3.68 -33.48
N VAL A 176 -19.50 4.29 -32.95
CA VAL A 176 -19.74 4.42 -31.51
C VAL A 176 -19.89 3.05 -30.85
N LEU A 177 -20.65 2.13 -31.44
CA LEU A 177 -20.80 0.75 -30.95
C LEU A 177 -19.46 0.00 -30.93
N SER A 178 -18.66 0.12 -31.99
CA SER A 178 -17.34 -0.52 -32.07
C SER A 178 -16.31 0.06 -31.10
N GLN A 179 -16.43 1.35 -30.77
CA GLN A 179 -15.61 1.98 -29.74
C GLN A 179 -16.05 1.53 -28.36
N LEU A 180 -17.36 1.40 -28.12
CA LEU A 180 -17.89 0.91 -26.85
C LEU A 180 -17.38 -0.50 -26.53
N GLU A 181 -17.43 -1.42 -27.49
CA GLU A 181 -16.97 -2.81 -27.31
C GLU A 181 -15.46 -2.90 -27.05
N LYS A 182 -14.66 -2.07 -27.74
CA LYS A 182 -13.22 -1.94 -27.48
C LYS A 182 -12.93 -1.33 -26.11
N TRP A 183 -13.74 -0.38 -25.67
CA TRP A 183 -13.59 0.26 -24.37
C TRP A 183 -14.00 -0.67 -23.24
N ASP A 184 -15.10 -1.41 -23.37
CA ASP A 184 -15.56 -2.39 -22.39
C ASP A 184 -14.48 -3.47 -22.17
N SER A 185 -13.93 -4.00 -23.28
CA SER A 185 -12.80 -4.93 -23.26
C SER A 185 -11.54 -4.33 -22.62
N SER A 186 -11.23 -3.06 -22.90
CA SER A 186 -10.06 -2.38 -22.33
C SER A 186 -10.23 -2.04 -20.85
N VAL A 187 -11.44 -1.73 -20.42
CA VAL A 187 -11.79 -1.48 -19.03
C VAL A 187 -11.70 -2.77 -18.23
N ASP A 188 -12.23 -3.88 -18.76
CA ASP A 188 -12.09 -5.21 -18.14
C ASP A 188 -10.63 -5.65 -18.05
N GLU A 189 -9.84 -5.48 -19.11
CA GLU A 189 -8.39 -5.75 -19.05
C GLU A 189 -7.69 -4.90 -17.99
N LYS A 190 -8.04 -3.61 -17.88
CA LYS A 190 -7.46 -2.72 -16.87
C LYS A 190 -7.92 -3.05 -15.46
N PHE A 191 -9.18 -3.44 -15.25
CA PHE A 191 -9.68 -3.90 -13.96
C PHE A 191 -8.99 -5.20 -13.55
N GLN A 192 -8.85 -6.17 -14.44
CA GLN A 192 -8.09 -7.40 -14.19
C GLN A 192 -6.62 -7.10 -13.90
N ARG A 193 -6.01 -6.16 -14.62
CA ARG A 193 -4.64 -5.69 -14.37
C ARG A 193 -4.50 -5.02 -13.01
N ILE A 194 -5.46 -4.18 -12.61
CA ILE A 194 -5.48 -3.52 -11.30
C ILE A 194 -5.67 -4.55 -10.21
N GLU A 195 -6.57 -5.51 -10.37
CA GLU A 195 -6.80 -6.59 -9.40
C GLU A 195 -5.56 -7.49 -9.27
N SER A 196 -4.92 -7.84 -10.39
CA SER A 196 -3.67 -8.60 -10.39
C SER A 196 -2.54 -7.82 -9.73
N LEU A 197 -2.38 -6.53 -10.04
CA LEU A 197 -1.38 -5.66 -9.39
C LEU A 197 -1.66 -5.49 -7.90
N ASN A 198 -2.93 -5.35 -7.49
CA ASN A 198 -3.29 -5.18 -6.10
C ASN A 198 -3.02 -6.47 -5.31
N LYS A 199 -3.29 -7.62 -5.91
CA LYS A 199 -2.96 -8.95 -5.35
C LYS A 199 -1.45 -9.18 -5.27
N GLU A 200 -0.69 -8.78 -6.30
CA GLU A 200 0.77 -8.80 -6.30
C GLU A 200 1.35 -7.86 -5.24
N LEU A 201 0.85 -6.62 -5.13
CA LEU A 201 1.25 -5.64 -4.11
C LEU A 201 0.94 -6.12 -2.70
N GLN A 202 -0.21 -6.76 -2.48
CA GLN A 202 -0.59 -7.28 -1.17
C GLN A 202 0.30 -8.47 -0.75
N ASN A 203 0.66 -9.33 -1.71
CA ASN A 203 1.64 -10.40 -1.51
C ASN A 203 3.06 -9.87 -1.28
N LEU A 204 3.46 -8.83 -2.03
CA LEU A 204 4.76 -8.15 -1.90
C LEU A 204 4.88 -7.39 -0.57
N SER A 205 3.81 -6.78 -0.06
CA SER A 205 3.84 -5.97 1.16
C SER A 205 3.91 -6.80 2.44
N SER A 206 3.19 -7.92 2.49
CA SER A 206 3.00 -8.69 3.73
C SER A 206 3.95 -9.88 3.88
N SER A 207 4.11 -10.72 2.85
CA SER A 207 5.01 -11.89 2.92
C SER A 207 6.47 -11.49 2.66
N TYR A 208 6.72 -10.56 1.72
CA TYR A 208 8.10 -10.23 1.32
C TYR A 208 8.89 -9.47 2.40
N ASN A 209 8.26 -8.63 3.24
CA ASN A 209 8.96 -7.89 4.29
C ASN A 209 9.37 -8.78 5.48
N PHE A 210 8.45 -9.62 6.00
CA PHE A 210 8.79 -10.53 7.10
C PHE A 210 9.71 -11.67 6.64
N ALA A 211 9.53 -12.19 5.42
CA ALA A 211 10.43 -13.17 4.84
C ALA A 211 11.84 -12.60 4.65
N ASN A 212 12.00 -11.36 4.18
CA ASN A 212 13.31 -10.70 4.06
C ASN A 212 13.97 -10.48 5.42
N ILE A 213 13.22 -10.05 6.44
CA ILE A 213 13.76 -9.87 7.80
C ILE A 213 14.17 -11.23 8.39
N SER A 214 13.37 -12.27 8.20
CA SER A 214 13.68 -13.64 8.60
C SER A 214 14.94 -14.19 7.91
N HIS A 215 15.09 -13.93 6.59
CA HIS A 215 16.32 -14.23 5.86
C HIS A 215 17.52 -13.42 6.35
N GLY A 216 17.33 -12.15 6.72
CA GLY A 216 18.34 -11.32 7.37
C GLY A 216 18.82 -11.94 8.68
N PHE A 217 17.90 -12.34 9.56
CA PHE A 217 18.23 -13.08 10.80
C PHE A 217 18.91 -14.42 10.51
N GLN A 218 18.49 -15.15 9.47
CA GLN A 218 19.11 -16.40 9.07
C GLN A 218 20.59 -16.21 8.66
N ASN A 219 20.91 -15.14 7.93
CA ASN A 219 22.28 -14.83 7.54
C ASN A 219 23.14 -14.42 8.74
N LEU A 220 22.61 -13.60 9.64
CA LEU A 220 23.27 -13.24 10.90
C LEU A 220 23.53 -14.48 11.77
N LEU A 221 22.55 -15.38 11.85
CA LEU A 221 22.64 -16.63 12.59
C LEU A 221 23.68 -17.59 11.99
N LYS A 222 23.75 -17.71 10.66
CA LYS A 222 24.82 -18.47 9.98
C LYS A 222 26.20 -17.92 10.32
N SER A 223 26.38 -16.60 10.24
CA SER A 223 27.64 -15.94 10.61
C SER A 223 28.02 -16.20 12.07
N LYS A 224 27.05 -16.05 12.99
CA LYS A 224 27.28 -16.26 14.43
C LYS A 224 27.57 -17.72 14.78
N LYS A 225 26.90 -18.68 14.14
CA LYS A 225 27.21 -20.12 14.28
C LYS A 225 28.61 -20.45 13.76
N ALA A 226 29.05 -19.83 12.66
CA ALA A 226 30.42 -19.97 12.18
C ALA A 226 31.43 -19.44 13.23
N SER A 227 31.18 -18.28 13.84
CA SER A 227 32.01 -17.77 14.95
C SER A 227 32.04 -18.72 16.16
N LEU A 228 30.92 -19.39 16.46
CA LEU A 228 30.83 -20.38 17.54
C LEU A 228 31.69 -21.62 17.24
N HIS A 229 31.68 -22.10 15.99
CA HIS A 229 32.56 -23.19 15.55
C HIS A 229 34.04 -22.80 15.64
N LEU A 230 34.42 -21.61 15.16
CA LEU A 230 35.80 -21.12 15.28
C LEU A 230 36.24 -21.01 16.75
N ASN A 231 35.38 -20.48 17.61
CA ASN A 231 35.65 -20.39 19.04
C ASN A 231 35.79 -21.80 19.67
N SER A 232 34.97 -22.77 19.25
CA SER A 232 35.07 -24.17 19.73
C SER A 232 36.40 -24.82 19.34
N ILE A 233 36.90 -24.57 18.13
CA ILE A 233 38.22 -25.03 17.70
C ILE A 233 39.30 -24.38 18.56
N LEU A 234 39.18 -23.09 18.86
CA LEU A 234 40.16 -22.37 19.66
C LEU A 234 40.20 -22.85 21.12
N ILE A 235 39.06 -23.17 21.73
CA ILE A 235 38.98 -23.84 23.04
C ILE A 235 39.69 -25.20 22.99
N PHE A 236 39.46 -25.99 21.94
CA PHE A 236 40.12 -27.28 21.77
C PHE A 236 41.65 -27.14 21.70
N ILE A 237 42.15 -26.20 20.89
CA ILE A 237 43.59 -25.90 20.79
C ILE A 237 44.18 -25.49 22.15
N LEU A 238 43.52 -24.56 22.86
CA LEU A 238 43.98 -24.14 24.20
C LEU A 238 43.99 -25.30 25.20
N THR A 239 43.03 -26.22 25.10
CA THR A 239 42.97 -27.42 25.94
C THR A 239 44.16 -28.36 25.64
N VAL A 240 44.48 -28.56 24.37
CA VAL A 240 45.65 -29.35 23.97
C VAL A 240 46.94 -28.71 24.45
N ILE A 241 47.09 -27.39 24.31
CA ILE A 241 48.27 -26.64 24.78
C ILE A 241 48.41 -26.73 26.31
N LEU A 242 47.31 -26.70 27.07
CA LEU A 242 47.32 -26.82 28.52
C LEU A 242 47.74 -28.23 28.99
N VAL A 243 47.35 -29.27 28.25
CA VAL A 243 47.63 -30.67 28.61
C VAL A 243 49.00 -31.15 28.07
N ALA A 244 49.50 -30.56 26.98
CA ALA A 244 50.73 -31.03 26.33
C ALA A 244 52.00 -30.95 27.20
N PRO A 245 52.31 -29.86 27.93
CA PRO A 245 53.49 -29.78 28.79
C PRO A 245 53.55 -30.83 29.91
N PRO A 246 52.49 -31.05 30.72
CA PRO A 246 52.53 -32.09 31.74
C PRO A 246 52.62 -33.48 31.11
N MET A 247 51.93 -33.73 30.00
CA MET A 247 52.03 -35.02 29.30
C MET A 247 53.45 -35.28 28.79
N PHE A 248 54.08 -34.29 28.15
CA PHE A 248 55.46 -34.41 27.66
C PHE A 248 56.48 -34.67 28.78
N LYS A 249 56.32 -34.01 29.93
CA LYS A 249 57.15 -34.24 31.12
C LYS A 249 56.95 -35.63 31.73
N ILE A 250 55.73 -36.16 31.74
CA ILE A 250 55.45 -37.53 32.20
C ILE A 250 56.07 -38.55 31.24
N PHE A 251 55.94 -38.35 29.92
CA PHE A 251 56.54 -39.22 28.91
C PHE A 251 58.07 -39.25 28.99
N THR A 252 58.72 -38.10 29.06
CA THR A 252 60.19 -38.01 29.19
C THR A 252 60.69 -38.51 30.54
N GLY A 253 59.91 -38.39 31.62
CA GLY A 253 60.24 -38.98 32.92
C GLY A 253 60.13 -40.50 32.97
N LEU A 254 59.32 -41.12 32.08
CA LEU A 254 59.18 -42.57 31.95
C LEU A 254 60.35 -43.23 31.20
N TYR A 255 61.01 -42.50 30.30
CA TYR A 255 62.20 -42.93 29.56
C TYR A 255 63.41 -42.14 30.06
N PRO A 256 64.03 -42.54 31.18
CA PRO A 256 65.21 -41.83 31.67
C PRO A 256 66.29 -41.86 30.59
N GLU A 257 66.77 -40.69 30.18
CA GLU A 257 68.02 -40.62 29.43
C GLU A 257 69.13 -41.30 30.25
N PRO A 258 70.06 -42.02 29.59
CA PRO A 258 71.25 -42.51 30.25
C PRO A 258 72.04 -41.30 30.74
N SER A 259 71.98 -41.05 32.04
CA SER A 259 72.62 -39.92 32.71
C SER A 259 74.10 -39.84 32.36
N VAL A 260 74.53 -38.76 31.69
CA VAL A 260 75.97 -38.46 31.47
C VAL A 260 76.66 -38.06 32.78
N TYR A 261 75.91 -37.75 33.85
CA TYR A 261 76.46 -37.56 35.19
C TYR A 261 75.54 -38.22 36.21
N GLY A 262 76.07 -39.19 36.97
CA GLY A 262 75.36 -40.03 37.94
C GLY A 262 74.86 -39.30 39.17
N THR A 263 74.04 -38.26 38.96
CA THR A 263 73.41 -37.48 40.02
C THR A 263 72.01 -38.06 40.25
N ARG A 264 71.72 -38.44 41.51
CA ARG A 264 70.37 -38.81 41.93
C ARG A 264 69.42 -37.67 41.56
N ILE A 265 68.29 -38.00 40.93
CA ILE A 265 67.25 -37.02 40.61
C ILE A 265 66.66 -36.53 41.94
N ASP A 266 67.11 -35.37 42.43
CA ASP A 266 66.52 -34.73 43.59
C ASP A 266 65.14 -34.14 43.22
N LEU A 267 64.13 -34.46 44.03
CA LEU A 267 62.75 -33.96 43.88
C LEU A 267 62.73 -32.43 43.76
N THR A 268 63.61 -31.76 44.50
CA THR A 268 63.78 -30.30 44.51
C THR A 268 64.18 -29.75 43.14
N SER A 269 65.13 -30.40 42.44
CA SER A 269 65.56 -29.99 41.10
C SER A 269 64.47 -30.21 40.05
N TYR A 270 63.64 -31.26 40.20
CA TYR A 270 62.51 -31.50 39.32
C TYR A 270 61.42 -30.43 39.47
N LEU A 271 61.08 -30.06 40.71
CA LEU A 271 60.08 -29.03 41.02
C LEU A 271 60.50 -27.64 40.51
N ILE A 272 61.77 -27.25 40.68
CA ILE A 272 62.28 -25.95 40.20
C ILE A 272 62.18 -25.85 38.67
N ASN A 273 62.48 -26.94 37.95
CA ASN A 273 62.35 -26.99 36.49
C ASN A 273 60.89 -26.97 35.99
N TYR A 274 59.90 -27.21 36.86
CA TYR A 274 58.47 -27.17 36.50
C TYR A 274 57.85 -25.76 36.63
N ILE A 275 58.47 -24.87 37.43
CA ILE A 275 57.96 -23.51 37.70
C ILE A 275 57.61 -22.72 36.41
N PRO A 276 58.46 -22.70 35.35
CA PRO A 276 58.12 -21.97 34.12
C PRO A 276 56.90 -22.52 33.39
N PHE A 277 56.64 -23.83 33.47
CA PHE A 277 55.48 -24.47 32.84
C PHE A 277 54.19 -24.11 33.58
N VAL A 278 54.22 -24.07 34.92
CA VAL A 278 53.08 -23.62 35.73
C VAL A 278 52.71 -22.17 35.39
N ALA A 279 53.71 -21.29 35.26
CA ALA A 279 53.47 -19.90 34.86
C ALA A 279 52.82 -19.80 33.46
N LEU A 280 53.27 -20.63 32.52
CA LEU A 280 52.67 -20.74 31.18
C LEU A 280 51.23 -21.28 31.25
N ASP A 281 50.95 -22.28 32.09
CA ASP A 281 49.61 -22.83 32.28
C ASP A 281 48.64 -21.77 32.81
N PHE A 282 49.05 -20.95 33.79
CA PHE A 282 48.24 -19.83 34.28
C PHE A 282 47.92 -18.82 33.18
N PHE A 283 48.89 -18.53 32.30
CA PHE A 283 48.67 -17.65 31.15
C PHE A 283 47.67 -18.26 30.16
N VAL A 284 47.81 -19.55 29.83
CA VAL A 284 46.88 -20.27 28.95
C VAL A 284 45.48 -20.35 29.56
N LEU A 285 45.36 -20.61 30.87
CA LEU A 285 44.09 -20.64 31.60
C LEU A 285 43.37 -19.29 31.56
N TYR A 286 44.11 -18.17 31.61
CA TYR A 286 43.54 -16.84 31.47
C TYR A 286 42.88 -16.66 30.10
N PHE A 287 43.58 -17.00 29.00
CA PHE A 287 42.99 -16.94 27.66
C PHE A 287 41.84 -17.94 27.48
N PHE A 288 41.96 -19.14 28.05
CA PHE A 288 40.90 -20.13 28.06
C PHE A 288 39.62 -19.56 28.68
N ARG A 289 39.73 -18.87 29.82
CA ARG A 289 38.59 -18.20 30.47
C ARG A 289 37.96 -17.14 29.58
N ILE A 290 38.78 -16.30 28.92
CA ILE A 290 38.28 -15.26 28.00
C ILE A 290 37.49 -15.89 26.86
N VAL A 291 38.07 -16.88 26.19
CA VAL A 291 37.47 -17.52 25.02
C VAL A 291 36.19 -18.25 25.41
N LEU A 292 36.18 -18.90 26.58
CA LEU A 292 35.00 -19.54 27.14
C LEU A 292 33.87 -18.53 27.46
N SER A 293 34.21 -17.35 27.96
CA SER A 293 33.24 -16.26 28.17
C SER A 293 32.64 -15.81 26.84
N THR A 294 33.49 -15.52 25.84
CA THR A 294 33.05 -15.14 24.49
C THR A 294 32.15 -16.22 23.87
N ARG A 295 32.41 -17.52 24.11
CA ARG A 295 31.54 -18.59 23.63
C ARG A 295 30.13 -18.50 24.24
N LYS A 296 30.04 -18.23 25.54
CA LYS A 296 28.74 -18.05 26.22
C LYS A 296 27.98 -16.87 25.63
N GLU A 297 28.65 -15.74 25.43
CA GLU A 297 28.07 -14.54 24.81
C GLU A 297 27.55 -14.81 23.38
N ILE A 298 28.36 -15.48 22.55
CA ILE A 298 27.97 -15.89 21.18
C ILE A 298 26.76 -16.83 21.22
N THR A 299 26.73 -17.78 22.15
CA THR A 299 25.63 -18.74 22.31
C THR A 299 24.33 -18.03 22.69
N THR A 300 24.39 -17.09 23.64
CA THR A 300 23.25 -16.26 24.02
C THR A 300 22.71 -15.46 22.82
N GLN A 301 23.59 -14.84 22.04
CA GLN A 301 23.20 -14.12 20.84
C GLN A 301 22.55 -15.02 19.78
N VAL A 302 23.02 -16.26 19.61
CA VAL A 302 22.40 -17.24 18.70
C VAL A 302 20.97 -17.56 19.13
N VAL A 303 20.73 -17.81 20.42
CA VAL A 303 19.39 -18.10 20.95
C VAL A 303 18.45 -16.90 20.74
N GLN A 304 18.94 -15.67 20.98
CA GLN A 304 18.14 -14.45 20.74
C GLN A 304 17.80 -14.25 19.26
N LEU A 305 18.73 -14.55 18.34
CA LEU A 305 18.49 -14.49 16.89
C LEU A 305 17.53 -15.60 16.42
N GLU A 306 17.62 -16.81 16.97
CA GLU A 306 16.71 -17.92 16.69
C GLU A 306 15.28 -17.59 17.10
N LEU A 307 15.10 -16.94 18.26
CA LEU A 307 13.80 -16.47 18.71
C LEU A 307 13.20 -15.45 17.73
N ARG A 308 13.95 -14.41 17.35
CA ARG A 308 13.46 -13.38 16.42
C ARG A 308 13.11 -13.94 15.05
N LYS A 309 13.95 -14.83 14.52
CA LYS A 309 13.66 -15.53 13.26
C LYS A 309 12.34 -16.31 13.37
N SER A 310 12.16 -17.09 14.45
CA SER A 310 10.96 -17.89 14.67
C SER A 310 9.72 -17.03 14.82
N LEU A 311 9.83 -15.90 15.54
CA LEU A 311 8.76 -14.91 15.68
C LEU A 311 8.38 -14.29 14.33
N CYS A 312 9.35 -13.89 13.49
CA CYS A 312 9.08 -13.37 12.15
C CYS A 312 8.37 -14.39 11.26
N GLN A 313 8.79 -15.66 11.30
CA GLN A 313 8.13 -16.74 10.54
C GLN A 313 6.71 -17.03 11.08
N PHE A 314 6.54 -16.92 12.40
CA PHE A 314 5.24 -17.11 13.05
C PHE A 314 4.26 -15.99 12.71
N ILE A 315 4.66 -14.71 12.80
CA ILE A 315 3.76 -13.59 12.52
C ILE A 315 3.32 -13.55 11.06
N GLU A 316 4.23 -13.92 10.13
CA GLU A 316 3.90 -14.05 8.71
C GLU A 316 2.76 -15.06 8.52
N SER A 317 2.94 -16.27 9.06
CA SER A 317 1.95 -17.35 9.03
C SER A 317 0.66 -17.01 9.79
N TYR A 318 0.75 -16.24 10.87
CA TYR A 318 -0.39 -15.82 11.69
C TYR A 318 -1.20 -14.72 11.00
N SER A 319 -0.56 -13.68 10.45
CA SER A 319 -1.26 -12.58 9.76
C SER A 319 -2.02 -13.07 8.53
N GLU A 320 -1.48 -14.08 7.84
CA GLU A 320 -2.14 -14.74 6.73
C GLU A 320 -3.42 -15.45 7.17
N ARG A 321 -3.43 -16.01 8.39
CA ARG A 321 -4.57 -16.74 8.98
C ARG A 321 -5.54 -15.88 9.78
N SER A 322 -5.09 -14.73 10.32
CA SER A 322 -5.87 -13.86 11.18
C SER A 322 -6.64 -12.77 10.43
N LYS A 323 -6.57 -12.72 9.09
CA LYS A 323 -7.42 -11.85 8.26
C LYS A 323 -8.93 -12.03 8.55
N GLU A 324 -9.31 -13.14 9.18
CA GLU A 324 -10.69 -13.45 9.60
C GLU A 324 -11.04 -13.02 11.05
N MET A 325 -10.09 -12.53 11.87
CA MET A 325 -10.32 -12.15 13.28
C MET A 325 -9.80 -10.72 13.56
N SER A 326 -10.68 -9.72 13.44
CA SER A 326 -10.31 -8.29 13.32
C SER A 326 -10.15 -7.51 14.64
N ALA A 327 -10.40 -8.09 15.82
CA ALA A 327 -10.49 -7.31 17.07
C ALA A 327 -9.23 -7.33 17.96
N THR A 328 -8.36 -8.35 17.88
CA THR A 328 -7.26 -8.56 18.85
C THR A 328 -5.87 -8.27 18.27
N THR A 329 -5.79 -8.10 16.95
CA THR A 329 -4.56 -7.99 16.13
C THR A 329 -3.65 -6.79 16.47
N PRO A 330 -4.16 -5.57 16.75
CA PRO A 330 -3.30 -4.39 16.92
C PRO A 330 -2.38 -4.47 18.15
N LYS A 331 -2.90 -4.90 19.31
CA LYS A 331 -2.11 -5.03 20.55
C LYS A 331 -1.08 -6.16 20.48
N LEU A 332 -1.36 -7.20 19.70
CA LEU A 332 -0.43 -8.31 19.49
C LEU A 332 0.76 -7.88 18.60
N LEU A 333 0.50 -7.04 17.60
CA LEU A 333 1.50 -6.55 16.66
C LEU A 333 2.49 -5.57 17.32
N GLU A 334 2.00 -4.69 18.18
CA GLU A 334 2.82 -3.74 18.95
C GLU A 334 3.81 -4.46 19.91
N LYS A 335 3.33 -5.52 20.58
CA LYS A 335 4.19 -6.38 21.43
C LYS A 335 5.22 -7.16 20.60
N PHE A 336 4.84 -7.61 19.41
CA PHE A 336 5.74 -8.29 18.48
C PHE A 336 6.86 -7.35 18.01
N GLU A 337 6.54 -6.14 17.59
CA GLU A 337 7.51 -5.15 17.11
C GLU A 337 8.58 -4.85 18.18
N THR A 338 8.14 -4.65 19.41
CA THR A 338 9.02 -4.43 20.57
C THR A 338 10.00 -5.60 20.79
N LEU A 339 9.56 -6.85 20.57
CA LEU A 339 10.42 -8.03 20.76
C LEU A 339 11.46 -8.18 19.65
N ILE A 340 11.07 -7.95 18.38
CA ILE A 340 11.97 -8.07 17.23
C ILE A 340 13.06 -6.99 17.25
N PHE A 341 12.71 -5.76 17.61
CA PHE A 341 13.63 -4.62 17.60
C PHE A 341 14.35 -4.37 18.93
N SER A 342 14.16 -5.21 19.94
CA SER A 342 14.93 -5.15 21.18
C SER A 342 16.45 -5.24 20.91
N GLY A 343 17.30 -4.66 21.77
CA GLY A 343 18.76 -4.80 21.66
C GLY A 343 19.20 -6.26 21.91
N LEU A 344 20.30 -6.70 21.30
CA LEU A 344 20.93 -7.99 21.64
C LEU A 344 21.77 -7.79 22.90
N THR A 345 21.49 -8.54 23.97
CA THR A 345 22.31 -8.47 25.19
C THR A 345 23.49 -9.44 25.11
N THR A 346 24.66 -8.97 25.54
CA THR A 346 25.89 -9.77 25.60
C THR A 346 26.02 -10.54 26.92
N ASP A 347 25.27 -10.16 27.95
CA ASP A 347 25.50 -10.62 29.33
C ASP A 347 24.49 -11.71 29.75
N PRO A 348 24.92 -12.96 30.05
CA PRO A 348 24.03 -14.07 30.38
C PRO A 348 23.28 -13.90 31.72
N THR A 349 23.70 -12.97 32.57
CA THR A 349 22.99 -12.59 33.81
C THR A 349 22.00 -11.45 33.62
N ASN A 350 22.04 -10.75 32.48
CA ASN A 350 21.07 -9.74 32.05
C ASN A 350 20.38 -10.22 30.77
N VAL A 351 19.71 -11.37 30.87
CA VAL A 351 18.68 -11.70 29.89
C VAL A 351 17.59 -10.64 30.08
N PRO A 352 17.30 -9.80 29.06
CA PRO A 352 16.36 -8.70 29.24
C PRO A 352 15.01 -9.29 29.64
N THR A 353 14.30 -8.62 30.56
CA THR A 353 12.96 -8.95 31.05
C THR A 353 11.90 -9.11 29.95
N THR A 354 12.24 -8.86 28.69
CA THR A 354 11.48 -9.24 27.50
C THR A 354 11.44 -10.76 27.26
N PHE A 355 12.41 -11.53 27.78
CA PHE A 355 12.40 -13.00 27.75
C PHE A 355 11.40 -13.59 28.75
N ASP A 356 11.07 -12.92 29.87
CA ASP A 356 9.92 -13.27 30.73
C ASP A 356 8.57 -12.99 30.04
N GLY A 357 8.58 -12.20 28.96
CA GLY A 357 7.41 -12.01 28.08
C GLY A 357 6.98 -13.27 27.33
N LEU A 358 7.83 -14.31 27.25
CA LEU A 358 7.46 -15.62 26.70
C LEU A 358 6.38 -16.32 27.54
N GLU A 359 6.39 -16.13 28.86
CA GLU A 359 5.36 -16.69 29.74
C GLU A 359 4.02 -15.98 29.53
N GLN A 360 4.03 -14.67 29.28
CA GLN A 360 2.83 -13.91 28.88
C GLN A 360 2.32 -14.33 27.50
N LEU A 361 3.20 -14.63 26.55
CA LEU A 361 2.81 -15.17 25.24
C LEU A 361 2.26 -16.60 25.34
N ALA A 362 2.88 -17.48 26.13
CA ALA A 362 2.38 -18.83 26.38
C ALA A 362 1.00 -18.79 27.06
N ASN A 363 0.78 -17.84 27.96
CA ASN A 363 -0.51 -17.62 28.62
C ASN A 363 -1.56 -17.00 27.66
N MET A 364 -1.17 -16.09 26.76
CA MET A 364 -2.06 -15.58 25.70
C MET A 364 -2.45 -16.67 24.68
N ILE A 365 -1.48 -17.48 24.24
CA ILE A 365 -1.72 -18.63 23.33
C ILE A 365 -2.65 -19.65 24.00
N LYS A 366 -2.49 -19.90 25.30
CA LYS A 366 -3.42 -20.75 26.07
C LYS A 366 -4.82 -20.13 26.18
N SER A 367 -4.94 -18.82 26.40
CA SER A 367 -6.25 -18.16 26.48
C SER A 367 -7.00 -18.14 25.14
N ILE A 368 -6.29 -18.13 24.02
CA ILE A 368 -6.88 -18.18 22.67
C ILE A 368 -7.25 -19.61 22.25
N LYS A 369 -6.55 -20.63 22.76
CA LYS A 369 -6.89 -22.04 22.52
C LYS A 369 -8.12 -22.51 23.32
N ASN A 370 -8.48 -21.78 24.39
CA ASN A 370 -9.61 -22.09 25.27
C ASN A 370 -10.83 -21.17 25.06
N ALA A 371 -10.79 -20.30 24.05
CA ALA A 371 -11.93 -19.55 23.53
C ALA A 371 -12.30 -20.12 22.16
#